data_AF-A0A971FZX9-F1
#
_entry.id   AF-A0A971FZX9-F1
#
_cell.length_a   1.000
_cell.length_b   1.000
_cell.length_c   1.000
_cell.angle_alpha   90.00
_cell.angle_beta   90.00
_cell.angle_gamma   90.00
#
_symmetry.space_group_name_H-M   'P 1'
#
loop_
_entity.id
_entity.type
_entity.pdbx_description
1 polymer ?
#
loop_
_entity_poly.entity_id
_entity_poly.type
_entity_poly.pdbx_seq_one_letter_code
_entity_poly.pdbx_strand_id
1 'polypeptide(L)'
;MLVDEIFIPHAEGTIRVGLDPRLTVFAGLPEPARARLVDLLVAGLSGTGSASVRVRDDEGEVTVLSAAGARDADGRVVANPLGELAHDPAALARAMVVRPGALGLPEGRPDPRVHAEWTALSMDRTRLDVELGALEAGRAERLGLQRELGDVSTTPLFTAADSVAAIGPRMDEILRRRAGAERVLRDEDAADDDRERATAEVARCEDELNELAAADVTPMSAARRLILRRRAMLRSRIEELPTDADVDAARRRLEIAVGRLAELEEREPALAPAVAARVRTVLLARAAGLRPEGVSGAAPLVLDDPLVRLVPDQRVDLLDVIARVAERVQIVLLTDDDGIGAWARHRSDRGEVRLIDMTAAAAS
;
A
#
# COMPACT_ATOMS: atom_id res chain seq x y z
N MET A 1 -34.66 -0.37 -19.33
CA MET A 1 -34.24 -1.28 -20.43
C MET A 1 -32.86 -1.84 -20.11
N LEU A 2 -32.69 -3.14 -20.28
CA LEU A 2 -31.48 -3.93 -20.09
C LEU A 2 -31.28 -4.81 -21.32
N VAL A 3 -30.06 -4.94 -21.80
CA VAL A 3 -29.72 -5.90 -22.86
C VAL A 3 -29.47 -7.26 -22.23
N ASP A 4 -30.29 -8.26 -22.55
CA ASP A 4 -30.16 -9.61 -21.99
C ASP A 4 -29.19 -10.48 -22.82
N GLU A 5 -29.34 -10.46 -24.14
CA GLU A 5 -28.60 -11.35 -25.04
C GLU A 5 -28.29 -10.66 -26.37
N ILE A 6 -27.10 -10.93 -26.89
CA ILE A 6 -26.67 -10.59 -28.25
C ILE A 6 -26.67 -11.86 -29.09
N PHE A 7 -27.25 -11.79 -30.28
CA PHE A 7 -27.29 -12.86 -31.27
C PHE A 7 -26.39 -12.48 -32.44
N ILE A 8 -25.27 -13.19 -32.57
CA ILE A 8 -24.26 -12.93 -33.59
C ILE A 8 -24.35 -14.02 -34.66
N PRO A 9 -24.65 -13.67 -35.92
CA PRO A 9 -24.62 -14.63 -37.01
C PRO A 9 -23.21 -15.20 -37.22
N HIS A 10 -23.14 -16.51 -37.38
CA HIS A 10 -21.93 -17.27 -37.66
C HIS A 10 -22.19 -18.21 -38.84
N ALA A 11 -21.14 -18.69 -39.52
CA ALA A 11 -21.29 -19.55 -40.71
C ALA A 11 -22.14 -20.81 -40.45
N GLU A 12 -22.07 -21.33 -39.22
CA GLU A 12 -22.74 -22.57 -38.79
C GLU A 12 -23.99 -22.33 -37.93
N GLY A 13 -24.41 -21.07 -37.74
CA GLY A 13 -25.60 -20.76 -36.94
C GLY A 13 -25.57 -19.39 -36.26
N THR A 14 -26.06 -19.32 -35.03
CA THR A 14 -26.13 -18.07 -34.27
C THR A 14 -25.47 -18.27 -32.91
N ILE A 15 -24.45 -17.46 -32.62
CA ILE A 15 -23.80 -17.42 -31.32
C ILE A 15 -24.65 -16.54 -30.40
N ARG A 16 -25.00 -17.06 -29.22
CA ARG A 16 -25.77 -16.34 -28.21
C ARG A 16 -24.85 -15.93 -27.08
N VAL A 17 -24.77 -14.63 -26.82
CA VAL A 17 -23.93 -14.07 -25.76
C VAL A 17 -24.85 -13.41 -24.74
N GLY A 18 -24.98 -14.01 -23.57
CA GLY A 18 -25.76 -13.43 -22.47
C GLY A 18 -24.98 -12.33 -21.77
N LEU A 19 -25.66 -11.23 -21.42
CA LEU A 19 -25.14 -10.14 -20.63
C LEU A 19 -25.78 -10.15 -19.24
N ASP A 20 -25.05 -9.65 -18.26
CA ASP A 20 -25.55 -9.40 -16.92
C ASP A 20 -26.30 -8.05 -16.87
N PRO A 21 -27.40 -7.94 -16.10
CA PRO A 21 -28.13 -6.68 -15.93
C PRO A 21 -27.28 -5.56 -15.31
N ARG A 22 -26.17 -5.89 -14.63
CA ARG A 22 -25.26 -4.92 -14.02
C ARG A 22 -23.96 -4.82 -14.82
N LEU A 23 -23.01 -5.73 -14.61
CA LEU A 23 -21.67 -5.65 -15.17
C LEU A 23 -21.28 -6.94 -15.88
N THR A 24 -21.04 -6.83 -17.19
CA THR A 24 -20.43 -7.89 -17.99
C THR A 24 -19.01 -7.49 -18.38
N VAL A 25 -18.03 -8.36 -18.15
CA VAL A 25 -16.64 -8.15 -18.55
C VAL A 25 -16.25 -9.20 -19.59
N PHE A 26 -15.80 -8.73 -20.75
CA PHE A 26 -15.13 -9.54 -21.77
C PHE A 26 -13.63 -9.37 -21.61
N ALA A 27 -12.96 -10.37 -21.05
CA ALA A 27 -11.52 -10.36 -20.81
C ALA A 27 -10.75 -11.13 -21.89
N GLY A 28 -9.52 -10.72 -22.16
CA GLY A 28 -8.66 -11.32 -23.20
C GLY A 28 -9.15 -11.09 -24.62
N LEU A 29 -9.92 -10.01 -24.84
CA LEU A 29 -10.52 -9.71 -26.13
C LEU A 29 -9.62 -8.73 -26.90
N PRO A 30 -8.85 -9.17 -27.91
CA PRO A 30 -7.92 -8.30 -28.63
C PRO A 30 -8.64 -7.17 -29.35
N GLU A 31 -7.94 -6.06 -29.62
CA GLU A 31 -8.53 -4.83 -30.16
C GLU A 31 -9.46 -5.04 -31.38
N PRO A 32 -9.09 -5.83 -32.42
CA PRO A 32 -9.99 -6.06 -33.56
C PRO A 32 -11.29 -6.77 -33.16
N ALA A 33 -11.24 -7.67 -32.17
CA ALA A 33 -12.40 -8.39 -31.68
C ALA A 33 -13.29 -7.49 -30.81
N ARG A 34 -12.71 -6.58 -30.01
CA ARG A 34 -13.48 -5.56 -29.28
C ARG A 34 -14.19 -4.61 -30.23
N ALA A 35 -13.47 -4.07 -31.21
CA ALA A 35 -14.04 -3.18 -32.22
C ALA A 35 -15.23 -3.85 -32.93
N ARG A 36 -15.06 -5.11 -33.35
CA ARG A 36 -16.14 -5.90 -33.96
C ARG A 36 -17.33 -6.10 -33.02
N LEU A 37 -17.10 -6.37 -31.73
CA LEU A 37 -18.18 -6.54 -30.76
C LEU A 37 -18.95 -5.23 -30.51
N VAL A 38 -18.23 -4.10 -30.44
CA VAL A 38 -18.83 -2.76 -30.37
C VAL A 38 -19.71 -2.52 -31.59
N ASP A 39 -19.20 -2.78 -32.80
CA ASP A 39 -19.96 -2.61 -34.04
C ASP A 39 -21.22 -3.49 -34.07
N LEU A 40 -21.12 -4.75 -33.62
CA LEU A 40 -22.26 -5.66 -33.54
C LEU A 40 -23.31 -5.19 -32.52
N LEU A 41 -22.87 -4.67 -31.37
CA LEU A 41 -23.75 -4.11 -30.33
C LEU A 41 -24.50 -2.88 -30.85
N VAL A 42 -23.77 -1.91 -31.41
CA VAL A 42 -24.36 -0.69 -31.97
C VAL A 42 -25.35 -1.07 -33.06
N ALA A 43 -24.93 -1.91 -34.02
CA ALA A 43 -25.75 -2.33 -35.13
C ALA A 43 -27.03 -3.05 -34.67
N GLY A 44 -26.90 -4.02 -33.76
CA GLY A 44 -28.04 -4.76 -33.22
C GLY A 44 -29.04 -3.88 -32.46
N LEU A 45 -28.56 -2.89 -31.71
CA LEU A 45 -29.41 -1.93 -30.99
C LEU A 45 -30.08 -0.90 -31.91
N SER A 46 -29.37 -0.42 -32.94
CA SER A 46 -29.97 0.46 -33.97
C SER A 46 -30.85 -0.30 -34.97
N GLY A 47 -30.88 -1.63 -34.94
CA GLY A 47 -31.54 -2.43 -35.96
C GLY A 47 -30.89 -2.28 -37.33
N THR A 48 -29.58 -2.09 -37.38
CA THR A 48 -28.77 -2.10 -38.60
C THR A 48 -27.89 -3.35 -38.59
N GLY A 49 -27.49 -3.85 -39.76
CA GLY A 49 -26.60 -5.01 -39.85
C GLY A 49 -27.26 -6.36 -39.51
N SER A 50 -26.43 -7.35 -39.19
CA SER A 50 -26.88 -8.75 -39.09
C SER A 50 -27.06 -9.26 -37.66
N ALA A 51 -26.53 -8.53 -36.66
CA ALA A 51 -26.74 -8.86 -35.26
C ALA A 51 -28.19 -8.54 -34.84
N SER A 52 -28.70 -9.31 -33.89
CA SER A 52 -29.92 -8.95 -33.16
C SER A 52 -29.65 -8.93 -31.67
N VAL A 53 -30.43 -8.14 -30.94
CA VAL A 53 -30.25 -7.93 -29.51
C VAL A 53 -31.59 -8.11 -28.82
N ARG A 54 -31.64 -8.95 -27.78
CA ARG A 54 -32.80 -9.06 -26.91
C ARG A 54 -32.65 -8.07 -25.76
N VAL A 55 -33.63 -7.20 -25.62
CA VAL A 55 -33.72 -6.24 -24.53
C VAL A 55 -34.95 -6.53 -23.67
N ARG A 56 -34.83 -6.28 -22.37
CA ARG A 56 -35.93 -6.32 -21.40
C ARG A 56 -36.15 -4.92 -20.87
N ASP A 57 -37.38 -4.43 -20.83
CA ASP A 57 -37.67 -3.14 -20.21
C ASP A 57 -37.83 -3.27 -18.67
N ASP A 58 -38.27 -2.19 -18.03
CA ASP A 58 -38.41 -2.14 -16.57
C ASP A 58 -39.68 -2.86 -16.08
N GLU A 59 -40.63 -3.14 -16.98
CA GLU A 59 -41.83 -3.94 -16.73
C GLU A 59 -41.57 -5.44 -16.93
N GLY A 60 -40.43 -5.79 -17.51
CA GLY A 60 -40.02 -7.16 -17.76
C GLY A 60 -40.36 -7.64 -19.18
N GLU A 61 -40.93 -6.78 -20.01
CA GLU A 61 -41.31 -7.09 -21.37
C GLU A 61 -40.08 -7.22 -22.26
N VAL A 62 -40.11 -8.24 -23.11
CA VAL A 62 -38.96 -8.63 -23.93
C VAL A 62 -39.18 -8.16 -25.36
N THR A 63 -38.23 -7.36 -25.86
CA THR A 63 -38.18 -6.92 -27.25
C THR A 63 -36.91 -7.44 -27.92
N VAL A 64 -37.04 -7.96 -29.14
CA VAL A 64 -35.91 -8.33 -30.01
C VAL A 64 -35.69 -7.24 -31.05
N LEU A 65 -34.51 -6.63 -31.03
CA LEU A 65 -34.05 -5.61 -31.97
C LEU A 65 -33.23 -6.28 -33.07
N SER A 66 -33.57 -6.00 -34.33
CA SER A 66 -32.90 -6.59 -35.50
C SER A 66 -33.03 -5.67 -36.72
N ALA A 67 -32.37 -6.02 -37.83
CA ALA A 67 -32.58 -5.34 -39.12
C ALA A 67 -34.02 -5.41 -39.65
N ALA A 68 -34.84 -6.36 -39.17
CA ALA A 68 -36.26 -6.43 -39.50
C ALA A 68 -37.14 -5.53 -38.63
N GLY A 69 -36.55 -4.70 -37.76
CA GLY A 69 -37.22 -3.87 -36.78
C GLY A 69 -37.26 -4.48 -35.38
N ALA A 70 -37.90 -3.76 -34.45
CA ALA A 70 -38.13 -4.21 -33.08
C ALA A 70 -39.40 -5.06 -33.01
N ARG A 71 -39.33 -6.20 -32.32
CA ARG A 71 -40.46 -7.11 -32.14
C ARG A 71 -40.64 -7.53 -30.69
N ASP A 72 -41.88 -7.61 -30.21
CA ASP A 72 -42.20 -8.12 -28.86
C ASP A 72 -42.05 -9.65 -28.77
N ALA A 73 -42.35 -10.21 -27.59
CA ALA A 73 -42.31 -11.65 -27.35
C ALA A 73 -43.28 -12.46 -28.24
N ASP A 74 -44.37 -11.84 -28.70
CA ASP A 74 -45.35 -12.43 -29.63
C ASP A 74 -44.93 -12.29 -31.11
N GLY A 75 -43.79 -11.62 -31.38
CA GLY A 75 -43.27 -11.37 -32.72
C GLY A 75 -43.94 -10.21 -33.46
N ARG A 76 -44.78 -9.41 -32.78
CA ARG A 76 -45.42 -8.21 -33.34
C ARG A 76 -44.41 -7.08 -33.43
N VAL A 77 -44.53 -6.26 -34.47
CA VAL A 77 -43.66 -5.10 -34.64
C VAL A 77 -44.03 -4.02 -33.62
N VAL A 78 -43.03 -3.55 -32.88
CA VAL A 78 -43.15 -2.48 -31.89
C VAL A 78 -42.18 -1.35 -32.22
N ALA A 79 -42.35 -0.20 -31.56
CA ALA A 79 -41.36 0.88 -31.67
C ALA A 79 -40.03 0.43 -31.04
N ASN A 80 -38.90 0.87 -31.61
CA ASN A 80 -37.60 0.62 -31.01
C ASN A 80 -37.54 1.36 -29.65
N PRO A 81 -37.26 0.68 -28.53
CA PRO A 81 -37.22 1.29 -27.20
C PRO A 81 -36.14 2.36 -27.04
N LEU A 82 -35.17 2.47 -27.95
CA LEU A 82 -34.17 3.55 -28.00
C LEU A 82 -34.65 4.81 -28.76
N GLY A 83 -35.86 4.79 -29.34
CA GLY A 83 -36.47 5.95 -29.99
C GLY A 83 -35.63 6.53 -31.14
N GLU A 84 -35.43 7.86 -31.12
CA GLU A 84 -34.68 8.58 -32.15
C GLU A 84 -33.20 8.17 -32.21
N LEU A 85 -32.61 7.79 -31.07
CA LEU A 85 -31.19 7.41 -31.01
C LEU A 85 -30.89 6.16 -31.85
N ALA A 86 -31.88 5.26 -32.04
CA ALA A 86 -31.74 4.10 -32.90
C ALA A 86 -31.54 4.44 -34.38
N HIS A 87 -31.96 5.63 -34.82
CA HIS A 87 -31.92 6.03 -36.23
C HIS A 87 -30.56 6.62 -36.64
N ASP A 88 -29.72 6.99 -35.69
CA ASP A 88 -28.34 7.44 -35.91
C ASP A 88 -27.37 6.52 -35.16
N PRO A 89 -26.89 5.44 -35.80
CA PRO A 89 -25.92 4.51 -35.20
C PRO A 89 -24.65 5.21 -34.72
N ALA A 90 -24.24 6.32 -35.35
CA ALA A 90 -23.07 7.06 -34.93
C ALA A 90 -23.33 7.89 -33.67
N ALA A 91 -24.52 8.49 -33.52
CA ALA A 91 -24.93 9.13 -32.26
C ALA A 91 -25.06 8.10 -31.14
N LEU A 92 -25.67 6.95 -31.43
CA LEU A 92 -25.79 5.84 -30.49
C LEU A 92 -24.40 5.38 -30.00
N ALA A 93 -23.46 5.15 -30.92
CA ALA A 93 -22.08 4.80 -30.60
C ALA A 93 -21.38 5.87 -29.74
N ARG A 94 -21.52 7.16 -30.07
CA ARG A 94 -20.94 8.28 -29.28
C ARG A 94 -21.53 8.39 -27.87
N ALA A 95 -22.78 7.98 -27.68
CA ALA A 95 -23.44 7.99 -26.40
C ALA A 95 -23.01 6.80 -25.53
N MET A 96 -22.98 5.59 -26.11
CA MET A 96 -22.75 4.35 -25.37
C MET A 96 -21.28 3.97 -25.22
N VAL A 97 -20.41 4.28 -26.18
CA VAL A 97 -19.03 3.77 -26.22
C VAL A 97 -18.08 4.76 -25.60
N VAL A 98 -17.34 4.32 -24.58
CA VAL A 98 -16.29 5.09 -23.93
C VAL A 98 -14.95 4.39 -24.19
N ARG A 99 -14.11 5.06 -24.96
CA ARG A 99 -12.71 4.70 -25.23
C ARG A 99 -11.75 5.55 -24.39
N PRO A 100 -10.45 5.20 -24.31
CA PRO A 100 -9.45 6.02 -23.62
C PRO A 100 -9.51 7.50 -24.00
N GLY A 101 -9.62 7.83 -25.30
CA GLY A 101 -9.71 9.22 -25.78
C GLY A 101 -10.89 9.99 -25.20
N ALA A 102 -12.04 9.34 -25.00
CA ALA A 102 -13.23 9.96 -24.42
C ALA A 102 -13.06 10.31 -22.92
N LEU A 103 -12.09 9.67 -22.26
CA LEU A 103 -11.72 9.92 -20.86
C LEU A 103 -10.55 10.93 -20.73
N GLY A 104 -10.09 11.48 -21.86
CA GLY A 104 -8.90 12.32 -21.91
C GLY A 104 -7.61 11.53 -21.66
N LEU A 105 -7.60 10.25 -22.00
CA LEU A 105 -6.40 9.41 -22.03
C LEU A 105 -5.90 9.30 -23.48
N PRO A 106 -4.58 9.17 -23.70
CA PRO A 106 -4.06 8.85 -25.02
C PRO A 106 -4.55 7.47 -25.48
N GLU A 107 -4.77 7.32 -26.79
CA GLU A 107 -5.13 6.04 -27.39
C GLU A 107 -3.94 5.05 -27.37
N GLY A 108 -4.25 3.75 -27.43
CA GLY A 108 -3.27 2.67 -27.43
C GLY A 108 -2.72 2.33 -26.05
N ARG A 109 -1.81 1.34 -25.99
CA ARG A 109 -1.18 0.86 -24.76
C ARG A 109 0.04 1.70 -24.37
N PRO A 110 0.30 1.92 -23.06
CA PRO A 110 1.55 2.50 -22.62
C PRO A 110 2.72 1.59 -23.02
N ASP A 111 3.91 2.18 -23.21
CA ASP A 111 5.12 1.39 -23.40
C ASP A 111 5.30 0.46 -22.17
N PRO A 112 5.32 -0.87 -22.36
CA PRO A 112 5.47 -1.82 -21.25
C PRO A 112 6.70 -1.55 -20.39
N ARG A 113 7.77 -0.99 -20.97
CA ARG A 113 9.00 -0.64 -20.25
C ARG A 113 8.77 0.53 -19.30
N VAL A 114 8.07 1.56 -19.76
CA VAL A 114 7.72 2.74 -18.94
C VAL A 114 6.81 2.32 -17.78
N HIS A 115 5.83 1.45 -18.05
CA HIS A 115 4.93 0.95 -17.01
C HIS A 115 5.66 0.08 -15.97
N ALA A 116 6.56 -0.80 -16.41
CA ALA A 116 7.37 -1.62 -15.52
C ALA A 116 8.31 -0.76 -14.66
N GLU A 117 8.94 0.25 -15.25
CA GLU A 117 9.81 1.21 -14.55
C GLU A 117 9.02 2.01 -13.50
N TRP A 118 7.86 2.56 -13.88
CA TRP A 118 6.99 3.28 -12.95
C TRP A 118 6.54 2.38 -11.79
N THR A 119 6.16 1.14 -12.07
CA THR A 119 5.74 0.17 -11.05
C THR A 119 6.88 -0.11 -10.07
N ALA A 120 8.08 -0.38 -10.58
CA ALA A 120 9.26 -0.64 -9.75
C ALA A 120 9.60 0.58 -8.86
N LEU A 121 9.58 1.79 -9.42
CA LEU A 121 9.85 3.02 -8.66
C LEU A 121 8.75 3.33 -7.64
N SER A 122 7.48 3.07 -7.96
CA SER A 122 6.37 3.23 -7.03
C SER A 122 6.51 2.29 -5.83
N MET A 123 6.82 1.01 -6.08
CA MET A 123 7.09 0.04 -5.01
C MET A 123 8.32 0.44 -4.17
N ASP A 124 9.39 0.92 -4.81
CA ASP A 124 10.59 1.37 -4.10
C ASP A 124 10.30 2.60 -3.23
N ARG A 125 9.52 3.56 -3.75
CA ARG A 125 9.04 4.70 -2.98
C ARG A 125 8.25 4.27 -1.75
N THR A 126 7.25 3.39 -1.90
CA THR A 126 6.45 2.90 -0.75
C THR A 126 7.34 2.23 0.29
N ARG A 127 8.32 1.42 -0.15
CA ARG A 127 9.29 0.79 0.75
C ARG A 127 10.14 1.82 1.49
N LEU A 128 10.65 2.83 0.78
CA LEU A 128 11.46 3.91 1.36
C LEU A 128 10.66 4.80 2.31
N ASP A 129 9.38 5.07 2.03
CA ASP A 129 8.48 5.79 2.92
C ASP A 129 8.32 5.04 4.26
N VAL A 130 8.12 3.72 4.22
CA VAL A 130 8.03 2.87 5.42
C VAL A 130 9.36 2.83 6.18
N GLU A 131 10.49 2.69 5.46
CA GLU A 131 11.83 2.71 6.04
C GLU A 131 12.11 4.05 6.76
N LEU A 132 11.82 5.18 6.10
CA LEU A 132 12.01 6.51 6.65
C LEU A 132 11.16 6.71 7.91
N GLY A 133 9.89 6.29 7.90
CA GLY A 133 9.02 6.35 9.07
C GLY A 133 9.57 5.56 10.27
N ALA A 134 10.13 4.37 10.03
CA ALA A 134 10.77 3.57 11.08
C ALA A 134 12.04 4.23 11.62
N LEU A 135 12.88 4.82 10.76
CA LEU A 135 14.09 5.53 11.15
C LEU A 135 13.78 6.80 11.94
N GLU A 136 12.76 7.57 11.54
CA GLU A 136 12.31 8.77 12.25
C GLU A 136 11.74 8.43 13.64
N ALA A 137 11.01 7.31 13.76
CA ALA A 137 10.56 6.81 15.06
C ALA A 137 11.76 6.42 15.96
N GLY A 138 12.75 5.70 15.42
CA GLY A 138 13.96 5.35 16.16
C GLY A 138 14.80 6.57 16.57
N ARG A 139 14.86 7.61 15.72
CA ARG A 139 15.50 8.90 16.04
C ARG A 139 14.79 9.60 17.20
N ALA A 140 13.46 9.61 17.20
CA ALA A 140 12.68 10.19 18.29
C ALA A 140 12.92 9.45 19.61
N GLU A 141 12.98 8.11 19.58
CA GLU A 141 13.36 7.29 20.75
C GLU A 141 14.77 7.65 21.23
N ARG A 142 15.74 7.77 20.32
CA ARG A 142 17.12 8.12 20.63
C ARG A 142 17.22 9.46 21.35
N LEU A 143 16.52 10.49 20.86
CA LEU A 143 16.45 11.80 21.50
C LEU A 143 15.81 11.74 22.89
N GLY A 144 14.78 10.92 23.07
CA GLY A 144 14.17 10.65 24.37
C GLY A 144 15.17 10.04 25.37
N LEU A 145 15.88 9.00 24.96
CA LEU A 145 16.89 8.35 25.79
C LEU A 145 18.10 9.25 26.08
N GLN A 146 18.50 10.11 25.14
CA GLN A 146 19.57 11.09 25.35
C GLN A 146 19.19 12.12 26.42
N ARG A 147 17.93 12.60 26.42
CA ARG A 147 17.42 13.48 27.49
C ARG A 147 17.43 12.75 28.83
N GLU A 148 16.91 11.52 28.87
CA GLU A 148 16.92 10.72 30.10
C GLU A 148 18.35 10.49 30.61
N LEU A 149 19.29 10.17 29.72
CA LEU A 149 20.70 10.03 30.07
C LEU A 149 21.26 11.35 30.62
N GLY A 150 20.86 12.49 30.07
CA GLY A 150 21.17 13.83 30.57
C GLY A 150 20.68 14.02 32.00
N ASP A 151 19.42 13.71 32.28
CA ASP A 151 18.80 13.84 33.61
C ASP A 151 19.46 12.93 34.66
N VAL A 152 19.75 11.68 34.27
CA VAL A 152 20.50 10.73 35.11
C VAL A 152 21.97 11.18 35.29
N SER A 153 22.49 11.99 34.36
CA SER A 153 23.85 12.53 34.42
C SER A 153 23.98 13.76 35.31
N THR A 154 22.98 14.64 35.28
CA THR A 154 22.92 15.89 36.07
C THR A 154 22.41 15.67 37.48
N THR A 155 21.76 14.54 37.77
CA THR A 155 21.48 14.11 39.14
C THR A 155 22.78 14.15 39.91
N PRO A 156 22.96 15.11 40.86
CA PRO A 156 24.21 15.23 41.59
C PRO A 156 24.44 13.90 42.28
N LEU A 157 25.49 13.20 41.88
CA LEU A 157 26.09 12.18 42.70
C LEU A 157 26.55 12.96 43.94
N PHE A 158 25.71 12.94 44.99
CA PHE A 158 25.88 13.70 46.22
C PHE A 158 27.35 13.77 46.65
N THR A 159 27.76 14.91 47.21
CA THR A 159 29.13 15.30 47.55
C THR A 159 29.90 14.19 48.27
N ALA A 160 30.50 13.29 47.48
CA ALA A 160 31.44 12.28 47.94
C ALA A 160 32.69 12.90 48.58
N ALA A 161 32.87 14.23 48.44
CA ALA A 161 33.89 14.98 49.14
C ALA A 161 33.85 14.75 50.67
N ASP A 162 32.65 14.67 51.27
CA ASP A 162 32.54 14.55 52.72
C ASP A 162 32.82 13.13 53.22
N SER A 163 32.46 12.09 52.44
CA SER A 163 32.76 10.69 52.79
C SER A 163 34.20 10.29 52.50
N VAL A 164 34.78 10.77 51.39
CA VAL A 164 36.20 10.53 51.06
C VAL A 164 37.12 11.27 52.04
N ALA A 165 36.76 12.50 52.45
CA ALA A 165 37.51 13.24 53.46
C ALA A 165 37.46 12.59 54.86
N ALA A 166 36.35 11.91 55.20
CA ALA A 166 36.19 11.26 56.50
C ALA A 166 36.90 9.89 56.60
N ILE A 167 36.94 9.11 55.51
CA ILE A 167 37.47 7.74 55.52
C ILE A 167 38.95 7.70 55.14
N GLY A 168 39.42 8.63 54.29
CA GLY A 168 40.80 8.68 53.79
C GLY A 168 41.86 8.63 54.91
N PRO A 169 41.81 9.51 55.91
CA PRO A 169 42.80 9.53 56.99
C PRO A 169 42.87 8.21 57.79
N ARG A 170 41.72 7.56 58.02
CA ARG A 170 41.63 6.30 58.77
C ARG A 170 42.15 5.12 57.94
N MET A 171 41.85 5.08 56.65
CA MET A 171 42.39 4.06 55.74
C MET A 171 43.92 4.19 55.61
N ASP A 172 44.44 5.41 55.49
CA ASP A 172 45.88 5.67 55.43
C ASP A 172 46.60 5.29 56.72
N GLU A 173 45.94 5.41 57.88
CA GLU A 173 46.47 4.95 59.16
C GLU A 173 46.56 3.42 59.22
N ILE A 174 45.50 2.71 58.80
CA ILE A 174 45.47 1.24 58.79
C ILE A 174 46.53 0.68 57.82
N LEU A 175 46.65 1.25 56.62
CA LEU A 175 47.66 0.84 55.64
C LEU A 175 49.08 1.09 56.15
N ARG A 176 49.33 2.20 56.87
CA ARG A 176 50.63 2.47 57.50
C ARG A 176 50.95 1.47 58.61
N ARG A 177 49.99 1.12 59.48
CA ARG A 177 50.15 0.10 60.53
C ARG A 177 50.48 -1.26 59.94
N ARG A 178 49.71 -1.69 58.93
CA ARG A 178 49.96 -2.94 58.18
C ARG A 178 51.35 -2.97 57.56
N ALA A 179 51.75 -1.92 56.85
CA ALA A 179 53.08 -1.83 56.24
C ALA A 179 54.22 -1.82 57.27
N GLY A 180 53.96 -1.34 58.49
CA GLY A 180 54.87 -1.47 59.63
C GLY A 180 55.02 -2.92 60.07
N ALA A 181 53.90 -3.62 60.31
CA ALA A 181 53.89 -5.02 60.72
C ALA A 181 54.51 -5.95 59.66
N GLU A 182 54.21 -5.75 58.39
CA GLU A 182 54.80 -6.53 57.30
C GLU A 182 56.32 -6.34 57.18
N ARG A 183 56.87 -5.18 57.57
CA ARG A 183 58.33 -4.99 57.61
C ARG A 183 58.97 -5.85 58.69
N VAL A 184 58.33 -5.98 59.86
CA VAL A 184 58.79 -6.87 60.95
C VAL A 184 58.74 -8.33 60.51
N LEU A 185 57.70 -8.75 59.78
CA LEU A 185 57.59 -10.12 59.26
C LEU A 185 58.64 -10.46 58.20
N ARG A 186 59.16 -9.46 57.47
CA ARG A 186 60.24 -9.64 56.47
C ARG A 186 61.63 -9.63 57.09
N ASP A 187 61.78 -9.25 58.36
CA ASP A 187 63.05 -9.25 59.06
C ASP A 187 63.37 -10.65 59.61
N GLU A 188 64.44 -11.25 59.11
CA GLU A 188 64.88 -12.61 59.50
C GLU A 188 65.47 -12.66 60.93
N ASP A 189 65.85 -11.51 61.49
CA ASP A 189 66.41 -11.40 62.84
C ASP A 189 65.37 -11.02 63.90
N ALA A 190 64.10 -10.82 63.51
CA ALA A 190 63.03 -10.50 64.45
C ALA A 190 62.81 -11.64 65.46
N ALA A 191 62.64 -11.30 66.74
CA ALA A 191 62.28 -12.28 67.76
C ALA A 191 60.92 -12.91 67.45
N ASP A 192 60.72 -14.18 67.82
CA ASP A 192 59.47 -14.89 67.55
C ASP A 192 58.25 -14.17 68.14
N ASP A 193 58.40 -13.58 69.34
CA ASP A 193 57.37 -12.74 69.98
C ASP A 193 57.01 -11.47 69.17
N ASP A 194 57.96 -10.93 68.39
CA ASP A 194 57.72 -9.77 67.53
C ASP A 194 57.02 -10.18 66.23
N ARG A 195 57.35 -11.37 65.70
CA ARG A 195 56.65 -11.96 64.54
C ARG A 195 55.20 -12.32 64.86
N GLU A 196 54.95 -12.89 66.03
CA GLU A 196 53.58 -13.19 66.49
C GLU A 196 52.75 -11.92 66.60
N ARG A 197 53.30 -10.87 67.24
CA ARG A 197 52.65 -9.55 67.35
C ARG A 197 52.39 -8.92 65.98
N ALA A 198 53.33 -8.99 65.06
CA ALA A 198 53.17 -8.47 63.70
C ALA A 198 52.10 -9.23 62.91
N THR A 199 52.03 -10.57 63.04
CA THR A 199 50.99 -11.40 62.42
C THR A 199 49.61 -11.02 62.93
N ALA A 200 49.46 -10.86 64.25
CA ALA A 200 48.19 -10.43 64.86
C ALA A 200 47.80 -8.99 64.48
N GLU A 201 48.76 -8.10 64.20
CA GLU A 201 48.50 -6.74 63.75
C GLU A 201 48.06 -6.70 62.27
N VAL A 202 48.65 -7.53 61.41
CA VAL A 202 48.20 -7.68 60.01
C VAL A 202 46.76 -8.20 59.97
N ALA A 203 46.45 -9.24 60.73
CA ALA A 203 45.09 -9.79 60.82
C ALA A 203 44.07 -8.72 61.29
N ARG A 204 44.41 -7.95 62.34
CA ARG A 204 43.57 -6.83 62.81
C ARG A 204 43.39 -5.75 61.75
N CYS A 205 44.44 -5.38 61.03
CA CYS A 205 44.33 -4.40 59.93
C CYS A 205 43.45 -4.92 58.79
N GLU A 206 43.50 -6.22 58.48
CA GLU A 206 42.64 -6.84 57.47
C GLU A 206 41.17 -6.87 57.90
N ASP A 207 40.88 -7.18 59.17
CA ASP A 207 39.52 -7.09 59.72
C ASP A 207 39.01 -5.63 59.71
N GLU A 208 39.82 -4.66 60.14
CA GLU A 208 39.48 -3.23 60.11
C GLU A 208 39.21 -2.74 58.66
N LEU A 209 39.98 -3.21 57.68
CA LEU A 209 39.75 -2.90 56.25
C LEU A 209 38.47 -3.56 55.72
N ASN A 210 38.20 -4.80 56.12
CA ASN A 210 36.97 -5.50 55.76
C ASN A 210 35.73 -4.85 56.39
N GLU A 211 35.83 -4.38 57.64
CA GLU A 211 34.78 -3.60 58.29
C GLU A 211 34.54 -2.25 57.60
N LEU A 212 35.60 -1.54 57.22
CA LEU A 212 35.48 -0.30 56.44
C LEU A 212 34.83 -0.56 55.07
N ALA A 213 35.20 -1.65 54.39
CA ALA A 213 34.61 -2.04 53.12
C ALA A 213 33.14 -2.48 53.27
N ALA A 214 32.78 -3.16 54.36
CA ALA A 214 31.42 -3.53 54.70
C ALA A 214 30.56 -2.30 55.09
N ALA A 215 31.16 -1.31 55.76
CA ALA A 215 30.53 -0.03 56.07
C ALA A 215 30.32 0.85 54.84
N ASP A 216 31.17 0.71 53.81
CA ASP A 216 31.01 1.35 52.49
C ASP A 216 29.96 0.65 51.59
N VAL A 217 29.35 -0.45 52.07
CA VAL A 217 28.05 -0.96 51.59
C VAL A 217 26.88 -0.13 52.15
N THR A 218 27.07 1.18 52.27
CA THR A 218 25.97 2.10 52.53
C THR A 218 24.99 2.07 51.35
N PRO A 219 23.69 2.38 51.55
CA PRO A 219 22.69 2.55 50.48
C PRO A 219 23.18 3.43 49.31
N MET A 220 24.13 4.32 49.60
CA MET A 220 24.81 5.21 48.66
C MET A 220 25.67 4.49 47.60
N SER A 221 26.33 3.37 47.93
CA SER A 221 27.09 2.58 46.94
C SER A 221 26.17 1.74 46.05
N ALA A 222 25.02 1.29 46.56
CA ALA A 222 23.98 0.63 45.78
C ALA A 222 23.29 1.60 44.80
N ALA A 223 22.93 2.80 45.25
CA ALA A 223 22.36 3.85 44.40
C ALA A 223 23.32 4.25 43.27
N ARG A 224 24.62 4.42 43.57
CA ARG A 224 25.64 4.71 42.56
C ARG A 224 25.79 3.59 41.54
N ARG A 225 25.81 2.32 41.98
CA ARG A 225 25.84 1.16 41.06
C ARG A 225 24.61 1.13 40.15
N LEU A 226 23.42 1.42 40.69
CA LEU A 226 22.17 1.50 39.92
C LEU A 226 22.24 2.60 38.86
N ILE A 227 22.70 3.81 39.23
CA ILE A 227 22.86 4.93 38.30
C ILE A 227 23.86 4.59 37.19
N LEU A 228 25.02 4.03 37.53
CA LEU A 228 26.03 3.64 36.53
C LEU A 228 25.50 2.55 35.60
N ARG A 229 24.79 1.55 36.14
CA ARG A 229 24.15 0.50 35.34
C ARG A 229 23.08 1.08 34.41
N ARG A 230 22.23 2.00 34.90
CA ARG A 230 21.22 2.68 34.08
C ARG A 230 21.88 3.51 32.97
N ARG A 231 22.95 4.24 33.27
CA ARG A 231 23.72 4.99 32.26
C ARG A 231 24.31 4.07 31.19
N ALA A 232 24.90 2.94 31.58
CA ALA A 232 25.45 1.96 30.64
C ALA A 232 24.35 1.36 29.74
N MET A 233 23.20 1.00 30.33
CA MET A 233 22.04 0.51 29.58
C MET A 233 21.51 1.55 28.58
N LEU A 234 21.34 2.81 29.02
CA LEU A 234 20.87 3.90 28.16
C LEU A 234 21.84 4.15 27.01
N ARG A 235 23.15 4.17 27.26
CA ARG A 235 24.18 4.33 26.21
C ARG A 235 24.13 3.20 25.18
N SER A 236 24.11 1.95 25.64
CA SER A 236 23.98 0.78 24.77
C SER A 236 22.71 0.87 23.91
N ARG A 237 21.59 1.28 24.50
CA ARG A 237 20.34 1.44 23.75
C ARG A 237 20.38 2.59 22.74
N ILE A 238 20.98 3.71 23.10
CA ILE A 238 21.19 4.85 22.19
C ILE A 238 22.06 4.43 21.00
N GLU A 239 23.10 3.61 21.21
CA GLU A 239 23.99 3.13 20.15
C GLU A 239 23.30 2.21 19.13
N GLU A 240 22.29 1.44 19.55
CA GLU A 240 21.49 0.57 18.67
C GLU A 240 20.48 1.35 17.80
N LEU A 241 20.13 2.58 18.19
CA LEU A 241 19.11 3.37 17.51
C LEU A 241 19.69 4.17 16.33
N PRO A 242 18.89 4.37 15.26
CA PRO A 242 19.34 5.03 14.05
C PRO A 242 19.85 6.45 14.34
N THR A 243 20.85 6.84 13.55
CA THR A 243 21.46 8.16 13.61
C THR A 243 20.74 9.14 12.67
N ASP A 244 21.00 10.43 12.87
CA ASP A 244 20.51 11.47 11.95
C ASP A 244 21.03 11.26 10.51
N ALA A 245 22.24 10.71 10.36
CA ALA A 245 22.81 10.39 9.06
C ALA A 245 22.03 9.28 8.32
N ASP A 246 21.50 8.30 9.05
CA ASP A 246 20.69 7.22 8.48
C ASP A 246 19.35 7.75 7.96
N VAL A 247 18.70 8.61 8.75
CA VAL A 247 17.45 9.30 8.38
C VAL A 247 17.68 10.17 7.14
N ASP A 248 18.75 10.98 7.12
CA ASP A 248 19.07 11.83 5.99
C ASP A 248 19.40 11.02 4.72
N ALA A 249 20.07 9.87 4.86
CA ALA A 249 20.36 8.99 3.75
C ALA A 249 19.08 8.33 3.18
N ALA A 250 18.15 7.90 4.02
CA ALA A 250 16.84 7.39 3.60
C ALA A 250 16.02 8.48 2.90
N ARG A 251 15.99 9.70 3.45
CA ARG A 251 15.29 10.85 2.86
C ARG A 251 15.82 11.18 1.47
N ARG A 252 17.15 11.25 1.28
CA ARG A 252 17.75 11.48 -0.05
C ARG A 252 17.37 10.40 -1.06
N ARG A 253 17.34 9.12 -0.65
CA ARG A 253 16.90 8.02 -1.53
C ARG A 253 15.44 8.19 -1.95
N LEU A 254 14.57 8.54 -1.01
CA LEU A 254 13.16 8.82 -1.28
C LEU A 254 13.00 10.01 -2.24
N GLU A 255 13.72 11.11 -2.00
CA GLU A 255 13.71 12.30 -2.88
C GLU A 255 14.10 11.94 -4.32
N ILE A 256 15.15 11.12 -4.51
CA ILE A 256 15.57 10.64 -5.82
C ILE A 256 14.47 9.78 -6.48
N ALA A 257 13.86 8.85 -5.73
CA ALA A 257 12.79 7.99 -6.26
C ALA A 257 11.56 8.83 -6.67
N VAL A 258 11.16 9.80 -5.84
CA VAL A 258 10.08 10.74 -6.14
C VAL A 258 10.41 11.60 -7.35
N GLY A 259 11.63 12.11 -7.46
CA GLY A 259 12.09 12.88 -8.62
C GLY A 259 11.99 12.08 -9.92
N ARG A 260 12.44 10.82 -9.91
CA ARG A 260 12.32 9.92 -11.08
C ARG A 260 10.88 9.59 -11.45
N LEU A 261 10.01 9.41 -10.47
CA LEU A 261 8.58 9.24 -10.71
C LEU A 261 7.99 10.50 -11.37
N ALA A 262 8.34 11.69 -10.90
CA ALA A 262 7.89 12.95 -11.50
C ALA A 262 8.39 13.11 -12.95
N GLU A 263 9.65 12.77 -13.25
CA GLU A 263 10.18 12.76 -14.62
C GLU A 263 9.46 11.75 -15.54
N LEU A 264 9.06 10.59 -15.00
CA LEU A 264 8.24 9.61 -15.73
C LEU A 264 6.82 10.13 -15.98
N GLU A 265 6.20 10.74 -14.99
CA GLU A 265 4.86 11.33 -15.11
C GLU A 265 4.84 12.52 -16.08
N GLU A 266 5.91 13.31 -16.15
CA GLU A 266 6.02 14.39 -17.14
C GLU A 266 6.12 13.83 -18.57
N ARG A 267 6.89 12.74 -18.76
CA ARG A 267 7.02 12.06 -20.05
C ARG A 267 5.76 11.31 -20.46
N GLU A 268 5.06 10.70 -19.51
CA GLU A 268 3.79 10.00 -19.71
C GLU A 268 2.72 10.54 -18.73
N PRO A 269 2.04 11.64 -19.10
CA PRO A 269 1.04 12.29 -18.25
C PRO A 269 -0.10 11.39 -17.81
N ALA A 270 -0.35 10.29 -18.54
CA ALA A 270 -1.38 9.31 -18.21
C ALA A 270 -1.13 8.56 -16.89
N LEU A 271 0.12 8.54 -16.40
CA LEU A 271 0.49 7.90 -15.13
C LEU A 271 0.16 8.78 -13.91
N ALA A 272 -0.04 10.08 -14.11
CA ALA A 272 -0.22 11.03 -13.03
C ALA A 272 -1.51 10.76 -12.23
N PRO A 273 -1.49 10.81 -10.88
CA PRO A 273 -2.67 10.54 -10.04
C PRO A 273 -3.92 11.36 -10.34
N ALA A 274 -3.75 12.60 -10.81
CA ALA A 274 -4.86 13.48 -11.18
C ALA A 274 -5.69 12.92 -12.35
N VAL A 275 -5.11 12.06 -13.18
CA VAL A 275 -5.78 11.44 -14.33
C VAL A 275 -6.91 10.52 -13.86
N ALA A 276 -6.68 9.69 -12.84
CA ALA A 276 -7.71 8.79 -12.31
C ALA A 276 -8.94 9.55 -11.79
N ALA A 277 -8.73 10.69 -11.11
CA ALA A 277 -9.81 11.54 -10.63
C ALA A 277 -10.63 12.15 -11.79
N ARG A 278 -9.95 12.58 -12.87
CA ARG A 278 -10.61 13.07 -14.09
C ARG A 278 -11.40 11.95 -14.78
N VAL A 279 -10.79 10.78 -14.98
CA VAL A 279 -11.44 9.60 -15.57
C VAL A 279 -12.70 9.24 -14.80
N ARG A 280 -12.62 9.20 -13.45
CA ARG A 280 -13.78 8.98 -12.57
C ARG A 280 -14.90 9.97 -12.85
N THR A 281 -14.58 11.25 -12.93
CA THR A 281 -15.56 12.33 -13.15
C THR A 281 -16.26 12.18 -14.49
N VAL A 282 -15.48 11.94 -15.55
CA VAL A 282 -16.03 11.74 -16.91
C VAL A 282 -16.89 10.48 -16.97
N LEU A 283 -16.45 9.37 -16.38
CA LEU A 283 -17.22 8.13 -16.33
C LEU A 283 -18.57 8.34 -15.62
N LEU A 284 -18.58 9.03 -14.48
CA LEU A 284 -19.80 9.33 -13.74
C LEU A 284 -20.75 10.24 -14.55
N ALA A 285 -20.20 11.25 -15.24
CA ALA A 285 -20.99 12.11 -16.12
C ALA A 285 -21.61 11.33 -17.29
N ARG A 286 -20.84 10.42 -17.91
CA ARG A 286 -21.32 9.54 -18.99
C ARG A 286 -22.43 8.60 -18.51
N ALA A 287 -22.22 7.95 -17.37
CA ALA A 287 -23.24 7.08 -16.78
C ALA A 287 -24.49 7.86 -16.37
N ALA A 288 -24.35 9.10 -15.88
CA ALA A 288 -25.49 9.95 -15.58
C ALA A 288 -26.28 10.34 -16.82
N GLY A 289 -25.59 10.68 -17.93
CA GLY A 289 -26.22 11.03 -19.20
C GLY A 289 -26.92 9.87 -19.92
N LEU A 290 -26.60 8.62 -19.57
CA LEU A 290 -27.30 7.44 -20.07
C LEU A 290 -28.48 7.03 -19.20
N ARG A 291 -28.74 7.70 -18.06
CA ARG A 291 -29.92 7.37 -17.26
C ARG A 291 -31.19 7.65 -18.07
N PRO A 292 -32.19 6.76 -18.02
CA PRO A 292 -33.41 6.97 -18.76
C PRO A 292 -34.15 8.18 -18.19
N GLU A 293 -34.23 9.26 -18.97
CA GLU A 293 -35.18 10.35 -18.72
C GLU A 293 -36.50 10.00 -19.41
N GLY A 294 -37.27 9.07 -18.84
CA GLY A 294 -38.61 8.70 -19.32
C GLY A 294 -38.84 7.19 -19.52
N VAL A 295 -39.89 6.85 -20.28
CA VAL A 295 -40.37 5.47 -20.55
C VAL A 295 -39.45 4.70 -21.51
N SER A 296 -38.57 5.41 -22.23
CA SER A 296 -37.59 4.84 -23.15
C SER A 296 -36.32 4.48 -22.38
N GLY A 297 -35.98 3.19 -22.33
CA GLY A 297 -34.91 2.74 -21.48
C GLY A 297 -33.50 3.03 -22.02
N ALA A 298 -32.53 3.05 -21.09
CA ALA A 298 -31.14 3.39 -21.36
C ALA A 298 -30.40 2.35 -22.22
N ALA A 299 -29.60 2.83 -23.17
CA ALA A 299 -28.57 2.00 -23.81
C ALA A 299 -27.49 1.58 -22.78
N PRO A 300 -26.90 0.38 -22.90
CA PRO A 300 -25.81 -0.02 -22.02
C PRO A 300 -24.58 0.87 -22.24
N LEU A 301 -23.82 1.14 -21.17
CA LEU A 301 -22.53 1.82 -21.26
C LEU A 301 -21.45 0.80 -21.64
N VAL A 302 -20.89 0.93 -22.84
CA VAL A 302 -19.81 0.08 -23.33
C VAL A 302 -18.48 0.75 -23.08
N LEU A 303 -17.64 0.14 -22.26
CA LEU A 303 -16.29 0.62 -21.99
C LEU A 303 -15.29 -0.22 -22.78
N ASP A 304 -14.69 0.36 -23.83
CA ASP A 304 -13.74 -0.31 -24.71
C ASP A 304 -12.30 0.04 -24.30
N ASP A 305 -11.68 -0.89 -23.57
CA ASP A 305 -10.35 -0.80 -22.96
C ASP A 305 -10.06 0.53 -22.23
N PRO A 306 -11.03 1.05 -21.44
CA PRO A 306 -11.03 2.44 -20.95
C PRO A 306 -9.85 2.77 -20.02
N LEU A 307 -9.26 1.78 -19.35
CA LEU A 307 -8.30 1.96 -18.26
C LEU A 307 -6.88 1.46 -18.60
N VAL A 308 -6.61 1.12 -19.86
CA VAL A 308 -5.35 0.47 -20.28
C VAL A 308 -4.09 1.29 -20.00
N ARG A 309 -4.24 2.62 -19.92
CA ARG A 309 -3.16 3.57 -19.63
C ARG A 309 -2.93 3.84 -18.15
N LEU A 310 -3.85 3.40 -17.29
CA LEU A 310 -3.77 3.67 -15.87
C LEU A 310 -2.83 2.69 -15.19
N VAL A 311 -2.18 3.19 -14.14
CA VAL A 311 -1.35 2.36 -13.24
C VAL A 311 -2.22 1.37 -12.47
N PRO A 312 -1.68 0.22 -12.02
CA PRO A 312 -2.48 -0.86 -11.44
C PRO A 312 -3.38 -0.42 -10.28
N ASP A 313 -2.85 0.36 -9.32
CA ASP A 313 -3.62 0.79 -8.15
C ASP A 313 -4.81 1.69 -8.54
N GLN A 314 -4.56 2.70 -9.38
CA GLN A 314 -5.60 3.59 -9.90
C GLN A 314 -6.65 2.83 -10.72
N ARG A 315 -6.21 1.82 -11.46
CA ARG A 315 -7.09 0.96 -12.26
C ARG A 315 -8.03 0.16 -11.36
N VAL A 316 -7.53 -0.48 -10.31
CA VAL A 316 -8.35 -1.22 -9.35
C VAL A 316 -9.38 -0.31 -8.68
N ASP A 317 -8.97 0.87 -8.23
CA ASP A 317 -9.88 1.85 -7.63
C ASP A 317 -11.01 2.27 -8.59
N LEU A 318 -10.69 2.45 -9.87
CA LEU A 318 -11.68 2.80 -10.89
C LEU A 318 -12.56 1.62 -11.30
N LEU A 319 -12.06 0.39 -11.31
CA LEU A 319 -12.89 -0.79 -11.51
C LEU A 319 -13.94 -0.92 -10.40
N ASP A 320 -13.57 -0.61 -9.16
CA ASP A 320 -14.51 -0.57 -8.04
C ASP A 320 -15.53 0.58 -8.16
N VAL A 321 -15.15 1.72 -8.75
CA VAL A 321 -16.13 2.75 -9.16
C VAL A 321 -17.06 2.21 -10.25
N ILE A 322 -16.53 1.58 -11.30
CA ILE A 322 -17.32 1.01 -12.40
C ILE A 322 -18.33 0.00 -11.86
N ALA A 323 -17.91 -0.91 -10.98
CA ALA A 323 -18.80 -1.88 -10.35
C ALA A 323 -19.96 -1.22 -9.58
N ARG A 324 -19.69 -0.15 -8.83
CA ARG A 324 -20.75 0.63 -8.15
C ARG A 324 -21.66 1.38 -9.12
N VAL A 325 -21.13 1.90 -10.22
CA VAL A 325 -21.94 2.55 -11.26
C VAL A 325 -22.83 1.52 -11.97
N ALA A 326 -22.33 0.30 -12.14
CA ALA A 326 -23.04 -0.81 -12.75
C ALA A 326 -24.31 -1.24 -11.97
N GLU A 327 -24.45 -0.84 -10.71
CA GLU A 327 -25.67 -1.03 -9.92
C GLU A 327 -26.86 -0.20 -10.46
N ARG A 328 -26.60 0.83 -11.28
CA ARG A 328 -27.61 1.77 -11.78
C ARG A 328 -27.70 1.83 -13.30
N VAL A 329 -26.64 1.46 -14.00
CA VAL A 329 -26.54 1.48 -15.46
C VAL A 329 -25.93 0.18 -15.88
N GLN A 330 -26.48 -0.51 -16.89
CA GLN A 330 -25.84 -1.70 -17.41
C GLN A 330 -24.49 -1.33 -18.05
N ILE A 331 -23.41 -2.00 -17.65
CA ILE A 331 -22.06 -1.78 -18.17
C ILE A 331 -21.54 -3.04 -18.85
N VAL A 332 -20.97 -2.85 -20.04
CA VAL A 332 -20.21 -3.87 -20.76
C VAL A 332 -18.76 -3.40 -20.87
N LEU A 333 -17.85 -4.05 -20.14
CA LEU A 333 -16.42 -3.74 -20.17
C LEU A 333 -15.70 -4.70 -21.10
N LEU A 334 -15.04 -4.17 -22.12
CA LEU A 334 -14.25 -4.93 -23.09
C LEU A 334 -12.78 -4.65 -22.83
N THR A 335 -11.96 -5.69 -22.66
CA THR A 335 -10.53 -5.49 -22.41
C THR A 335 -9.70 -6.68 -22.81
N ASP A 336 -8.43 -6.42 -23.07
CA ASP A 336 -7.37 -7.43 -23.23
C ASP A 336 -6.27 -7.23 -22.18
N ASP A 337 -6.59 -6.53 -21.08
CA ASP A 337 -5.69 -6.34 -19.97
C ASP A 337 -5.84 -7.48 -18.95
N ASP A 338 -4.75 -8.21 -18.74
CA ASP A 338 -4.71 -9.36 -17.83
C ASP A 338 -5.05 -8.99 -16.38
N GLY A 339 -4.69 -7.78 -15.95
CA GLY A 339 -4.99 -7.28 -14.60
C GLY A 339 -6.48 -7.05 -14.40
N ILE A 340 -7.16 -6.48 -15.40
CA ILE A 340 -8.64 -6.35 -15.38
C ILE A 340 -9.29 -7.74 -15.45
N GLY A 341 -8.75 -8.65 -16.26
CA GLY A 341 -9.22 -10.05 -16.31
C GLY A 341 -9.10 -10.77 -14.97
N ALA A 342 -7.97 -10.61 -14.27
CA ALA A 342 -7.76 -11.18 -12.94
C ALA A 342 -8.72 -10.59 -11.89
N TRP A 343 -8.94 -9.27 -11.91
CA TRP A 343 -9.93 -8.61 -11.06
C TRP A 343 -11.35 -9.16 -11.33
N ALA A 344 -11.73 -9.30 -12.60
CA ALA A 344 -13.04 -9.77 -12.99
C ALA A 344 -13.27 -11.25 -12.59
N ARG A 345 -12.25 -12.11 -12.70
CA ARG A 345 -12.30 -13.50 -12.20
C ARG A 345 -12.60 -13.53 -10.71
N HIS A 346 -11.84 -12.79 -9.92
CA HIS A 346 -12.02 -12.74 -8.46
C HIS A 346 -13.40 -12.21 -8.02
N ARG A 347 -14.00 -11.29 -8.80
CA ARG A 347 -15.35 -10.76 -8.55
C ARG A 347 -16.45 -11.71 -9.06
N SER A 348 -16.20 -12.39 -10.17
CA SER A 348 -17.11 -13.40 -10.74
C SER A 348 -17.29 -14.58 -9.81
N ASP A 349 -16.24 -15.02 -9.12
CA ASP A 349 -16.32 -16.09 -8.11
C ASP A 349 -17.28 -15.74 -6.95
N ARG A 350 -17.52 -14.45 -6.72
CA ARG A 350 -18.48 -13.92 -5.73
C ARG A 350 -19.87 -13.61 -6.31
N GLY A 351 -20.06 -13.82 -7.62
CA GLY A 351 -21.31 -13.49 -8.32
C GLY A 351 -21.55 -11.99 -8.48
N GLU A 352 -20.52 -11.15 -8.34
CA GLU A 352 -20.66 -9.69 -8.43
C GLU A 352 -20.60 -9.18 -9.88
N VAL A 353 -19.97 -9.96 -10.76
CA VAL A 353 -19.70 -9.61 -12.16
C VAL A 353 -19.85 -10.85 -13.02
N ARG A 354 -20.43 -10.71 -14.22
CA ARG A 354 -20.39 -11.77 -15.21
C ARG A 354 -19.12 -11.66 -16.05
N LEU A 355 -18.27 -12.66 -15.97
CA LEU A 355 -17.06 -12.76 -16.78
C LEU A 355 -17.28 -13.65 -18.01
N ILE A 356 -16.85 -13.16 -19.16
CA ILE A 356 -16.66 -13.92 -20.40
C ILE A 356 -15.16 -13.87 -20.72
N ASP A 357 -14.45 -14.94 -20.39
CA ASP A 357 -13.00 -15.02 -20.54
C ASP A 357 -12.62 -15.70 -21.86
N MET A 358 -12.03 -14.93 -22.78
CA MET A 358 -11.62 -15.42 -24.09
C MET A 358 -10.22 -16.05 -24.07
N THR A 359 -9.44 -15.83 -23.00
CA THR A 359 -8.11 -16.45 -22.86
C THR A 359 -8.22 -17.95 -22.59
N ALA A 360 -9.21 -18.35 -21.80
CA ALA A 360 -9.48 -19.75 -21.49
C ALA A 360 -9.89 -20.55 -22.73
N ALA A 361 -10.65 -19.94 -23.63
CA ALA A 361 -11.11 -20.57 -24.87
C ALA A 361 -10.00 -20.80 -25.90
N ALA A 362 -8.90 -20.05 -25.84
CA ALA A 362 -7.75 -20.24 -26.74
C ALA A 362 -6.80 -21.36 -26.27
N ALA A 363 -6.92 -21.80 -25.02
CA ALA A 363 -6.09 -22.86 -24.44
C ALA A 363 -6.70 -24.27 -24.55
N SER A 364 -7.98 -24.36 -24.90
CA SER A 364 -8.73 -25.60 -25.18
C SER A 364 -8.80 -25.88 -26.67
#